data_AF-A0A7X6SIE4-F1
#
_entry.id   AF-A0A7X6SIE4-F1
#
_cell.length_a   1.000
_cell.length_b   1.000
_cell.length_c   1.000
_cell.angle_alpha   90.00
_cell.angle_beta   90.00
_cell.angle_gamma   90.00
#
_symmetry.space_group_name_H-M   'P 1'
#
loop_
_entity.id
_entity.type
_entity.pdbx_description
1 polymer ?
#
loop_
_entity_poly.entity_id
_entity_poly.type
_entity_poly.pdbx_seq_one_letter_code
_entity_poly.pdbx_strand_id
1 'polypeptide(L)'
;PGGHKIGPKKRFKRVRNDDGSLSTAWEIIDPEPYPTEGLVPLEAPKGTLIVLHGLLPHLSGANNSDKSRHAYTLHCVDRRADWPADNWLQRPGLPLRGFRD
;
A
#
# COMPACT_ATOMS: atom_id res chain seq x y z
N PRO A 1 2.16 3.14 17.36
CA PRO A 1 3.49 2.80 16.80
C PRO A 1 3.78 1.30 16.91
N GLY A 2 4.60 0.71 16.04
CA GLY A 2 4.94 -0.73 16.09
C GLY A 2 4.03 -1.66 15.27
N GLY A 3 2.93 -1.15 14.68
CA GLY A 3 2.00 -1.94 13.87
C GLY A 3 2.61 -2.63 12.64
N HIS A 4 3.79 -2.19 12.17
CA HIS A 4 4.53 -2.84 11.08
C HIS A 4 5.00 -4.27 11.41
N LYS A 5 4.93 -4.68 12.68
CA LYS A 5 5.20 -6.05 13.12
C LYS A 5 4.00 -6.98 12.96
N ILE A 6 2.81 -6.42 12.73
CA ILE A 6 1.59 -7.18 12.45
C ILE A 6 1.67 -7.61 10.98
N GLY A 7 1.41 -8.89 10.70
CA GLY A 7 1.34 -9.40 9.33
C GLY A 7 0.20 -8.76 8.52
N PRO A 8 0.27 -8.83 7.18
CA PRO A 8 -0.80 -8.30 6.34
C PRO A 8 -2.09 -9.09 6.55
N LYS A 9 -3.22 -8.39 6.75
CA LYS A 9 -4.54 -9.02 6.93
C LYS A 9 -5.16 -9.49 5.61
N LYS A 10 -4.92 -8.76 4.53
CA LYS A 10 -5.44 -9.06 3.19
C LYS A 10 -4.51 -8.56 2.10
N ARG A 11 -4.52 -9.22 0.95
CA ARG A 11 -3.76 -8.85 -0.25
C ARG A 11 -4.70 -8.63 -1.43
N PHE A 12 -4.49 -7.54 -2.17
CA PHE A 12 -5.26 -7.26 -3.39
C PHE A 12 -4.54 -7.86 -4.60
N LYS A 13 -5.17 -8.82 -5.26
CA LYS A 13 -4.57 -9.63 -6.32
C LYS A 13 -5.39 -9.62 -7.60
N ARG A 14 -4.74 -9.91 -8.72
CA ARG A 14 -5.38 -10.28 -9.99
C ARG A 14 -5.92 -11.70 -9.89
N VAL A 15 -7.05 -11.92 -10.54
CA VAL A 15 -7.66 -13.24 -10.74
C VAL A 15 -8.00 -13.38 -12.21
N ARG A 16 -7.77 -14.57 -12.76
CA ARG A 16 -8.23 -14.94 -14.09
C ARG A 16 -9.55 -15.71 -13.92
N ASN A 17 -10.60 -15.22 -14.57
CA ASN A 17 -11.92 -15.85 -14.54
C ASN A 17 -11.99 -17.00 -15.56
N ASP A 18 -13.01 -17.85 -15.45
CA ASP A 18 -13.19 -19.04 -16.29
C ASP A 18 -13.32 -18.71 -17.79
N ASP A 19 -13.88 -17.54 -18.11
CA ASP A 19 -13.99 -16.99 -19.48
C ASP A 19 -12.67 -16.39 -20.01
N GLY A 20 -11.59 -16.48 -19.23
CA GLY A 20 -10.27 -15.95 -19.56
C GLY A 20 -10.08 -14.46 -19.26
N SER A 21 -11.13 -13.73 -18.83
CA SER A 21 -11.03 -12.32 -18.46
C SER A 21 -10.24 -12.11 -17.16
N LEU A 22 -9.76 -10.87 -16.94
CA LEU A 22 -9.00 -10.49 -15.75
C LEU A 22 -9.86 -9.63 -14.82
N SER A 23 -9.88 -10.00 -13.55
CA SER A 23 -10.51 -9.24 -12.46
C SER A 23 -9.52 -9.04 -11.30
N THR A 24 -9.98 -8.38 -10.24
CA THR A 24 -9.22 -8.24 -9.00
C THR A 24 -10.04 -8.70 -7.81
N ALA A 25 -9.40 -9.34 -6.84
CA ALA A 25 -10.03 -9.82 -5.62
C ALA A 25 -9.15 -9.58 -4.39
N TRP A 26 -9.77 -9.65 -3.21
CA TRP A 26 -9.07 -9.70 -1.94
C TRP A 26 -8.78 -11.15 -1.57
N GLU A 27 -7.51 -11.48 -1.40
CA GLU A 27 -7.08 -12.65 -0.65
C GLU A 27 -7.11 -12.30 0.83
N ILE A 28 -7.94 -13.00 1.60
CA ILE A 28 -8.00 -12.85 3.06
C ILE A 28 -6.91 -13.75 3.65
N ILE A 29 -5.95 -13.14 4.33
CA ILE A 29 -4.84 -13.83 5.01
C ILE A 29 -5.20 -14.03 6.48
N ASP A 30 -5.77 -12.99 7.09
CA ASP A 30 -6.23 -12.96 8.46
C ASP A 30 -7.49 -12.06 8.51
N PRO A 31 -8.67 -12.60 8.87
CA PRO A 31 -9.92 -11.85 8.89
C PRO A 31 -10.03 -10.87 10.06
N GLU A 32 -9.16 -10.95 11.06
CA GLU A 32 -9.20 -10.07 12.22
C GLU A 32 -8.92 -8.62 11.80
N PRO A 33 -9.70 -7.63 12.30
CA PRO A 33 -9.45 -6.23 11.99
C PRO A 33 -8.08 -5.78 12.51
N TYR A 34 -7.53 -4.73 11.90
CA TYR A 34 -6.40 -4.05 12.53
C TYR A 34 -6.86 -3.39 13.83
N PRO A 35 -6.02 -3.42 14.90
CA PRO A 35 -6.32 -2.68 16.12
C PRO A 35 -6.41 -1.19 15.80
N THR A 36 -7.38 -0.52 16.40
CA THR A 36 -7.57 0.94 16.23
C THR A 36 -7.19 1.70 17.49
N GLU A 37 -6.98 0.99 18.59
CA GLU A 37 -6.42 1.51 19.83
C GLU A 37 -4.94 1.88 19.63
N GLY A 38 -4.52 3.03 20.17
CA GLY A 38 -3.12 3.46 20.12
C GLY A 38 -2.66 3.95 18.73
N LEU A 39 -3.58 4.26 17.82
CA LEU A 39 -3.28 5.04 16.62
C LEU A 39 -2.79 6.43 17.03
N VAL A 40 -1.71 6.87 16.41
CA VAL A 40 -1.10 8.18 16.67
C VAL A 40 -1.22 9.03 15.41
N PRO A 41 -1.92 10.18 15.46
CA PRO A 41 -1.96 11.12 14.36
C PRO A 41 -0.56 11.62 14.01
N LEU A 42 -0.26 11.71 12.71
CA LEU A 42 1.01 12.23 12.22
C LEU A 42 0.75 13.50 11.42
N GLU A 43 0.78 14.64 12.11
CA GLU A 43 0.73 15.96 11.48
C GLU A 43 2.08 16.31 10.87
N ALA A 44 2.07 16.83 9.65
CA ALA A 44 3.27 17.06 8.88
C ALA A 44 3.18 18.38 8.09
N PRO A 45 4.07 19.35 8.32
CA PRO A 45 4.15 20.56 7.51
C PRO A 45 4.46 20.25 6.03
N LYS A 46 4.09 21.17 5.14
CA LYS A 46 4.42 21.07 3.70
C LYS A 46 5.93 20.86 3.52
N GLY A 47 6.28 19.87 2.69
CA GLY A 47 7.68 19.51 2.41
C GLY A 47 8.24 18.41 3.31
N THR A 48 7.48 17.97 4.32
CA THR A 48 7.88 16.82 5.15
C THR A 48 7.81 15.52 4.34
N LEU A 49 8.87 14.71 4.44
CA LEU A 49 8.88 13.32 3.94
C LEU A 49 8.49 12.37 5.09
N ILE A 50 7.46 11.56 4.85
CA ILE A 50 7.08 10.46 5.75
C ILE A 50 7.43 9.15 5.04
N VAL A 51 8.23 8.31 5.70
CA VAL A 51 8.57 6.97 5.22
C VAL A 51 7.73 5.94 5.97
N LEU A 52 6.95 5.14 5.23
CA LEU A 52 6.11 4.09 5.78
C LEU A 52 6.73 2.71 5.46
N HIS A 53 6.85 1.86 6.47
CA HIS A 53 7.21 0.46 6.27
C HIS A 53 6.10 -0.27 5.48
N GLY A 54 6.45 -1.21 4.60
CA GLY A 54 5.47 -1.89 3.72
C GLY A 54 4.38 -2.68 4.45
N LEU A 55 4.59 -3.00 5.73
CA LEU A 55 3.61 -3.66 6.61
C LEU A 55 2.92 -2.72 7.60
N LEU A 56 3.23 -1.43 7.61
CA LEU A 56 2.64 -0.51 8.58
C LEU A 56 1.15 -0.26 8.27
N PRO A 57 0.20 -0.72 9.09
CA PRO A 57 -1.19 -0.31 8.93
C PRO A 57 -1.30 1.20 9.15
N HIS A 58 -1.89 1.89 8.19
CA HIS A 58 -2.08 3.33 8.21
C HIS A 58 -3.40 3.70 7.53
N LEU A 59 -3.97 4.82 7.96
CA LEU A 59 -5.20 5.37 7.41
C LEU A 59 -5.15 6.88 7.45
N SER A 60 -6.05 7.52 6.71
CA SER A 60 -6.32 8.94 6.88
C SER A 60 -7.82 9.16 6.95
N GLY A 61 -8.27 9.96 7.93
CA GLY A 61 -9.65 10.42 7.98
C GLY A 61 -10.00 11.37 6.82
N ALA A 62 -11.30 11.58 6.64
CA ALA A 62 -11.82 12.57 5.70
C ALA A 62 -11.32 13.98 6.02
N ASN A 63 -11.11 14.79 4.99
CA ASN A 63 -10.77 16.20 5.15
C ASN A 63 -12.07 17.01 5.27
N ASN A 64 -12.34 17.56 6.45
CA ASN A 64 -13.53 18.38 6.73
C ASN A 64 -13.23 19.89 6.72
N SER A 65 -12.03 20.30 6.28
CA SER A 65 -11.65 21.70 6.15
C SER A 65 -11.89 22.23 4.73
N ASP A 66 -11.81 23.55 4.57
CA ASP A 66 -11.84 24.27 3.30
C ASP A 66 -10.49 24.25 2.55
N LYS A 67 -9.44 23.66 3.14
CA LYS A 67 -8.09 23.61 2.59
C LYS A 67 -7.76 22.22 2.05
N SER A 68 -7.18 22.16 0.86
CA SER A 68 -6.70 20.90 0.28
C SER A 68 -5.49 20.34 1.05
N ARG A 69 -5.44 19.01 1.20
CA ARG A 69 -4.33 18.27 1.85
C ARG A 69 -3.54 17.45 0.80
N HIS A 70 -2.90 18.15 -0.13
CA HIS A 70 -2.13 17.49 -1.20
C HIS A 70 -0.93 16.73 -0.66
N ALA A 71 -0.75 15.51 -1.19
CA ALA A 71 0.41 14.67 -0.91
C ALA A 71 0.87 14.00 -2.21
N TYR A 72 2.17 13.79 -2.34
CA TYR A 72 2.76 13.00 -3.41
C TYR A 72 3.34 11.72 -2.80
N THR A 73 3.00 10.56 -3.36
CA THR A 73 3.41 9.26 -2.82
C THR A 73 4.16 8.46 -3.86
N LEU A 74 5.25 7.84 -3.41
CA LEU A 74 6.03 6.86 -4.18
C LEU A 74 6.02 5.55 -3.39
N HIS A 75 5.83 4.44 -4.11
CA HIS A 75 6.04 3.10 -3.56
C HIS A 75 7.33 2.55 -4.16
N CYS A 76 8.26 2.19 -3.28
CA CYS A 76 9.55 1.62 -3.65
C CYS A 76 9.61 0.17 -3.20
N VAL A 77 10.22 -0.69 -4.01
CA VAL A 77 10.49 -2.09 -3.69
C VAL A 77 11.97 -2.37 -3.89
N ASP A 78 12.52 -3.30 -3.11
CA ASP A 78 13.87 -3.79 -3.34
C ASP A 78 13.93 -4.44 -4.73
N ARG A 79 14.99 -4.14 -5.50
CA ARG A 79 15.22 -4.71 -6.82
C ARG A 79 15.35 -6.24 -6.80
N ARG A 80 15.73 -6.82 -5.66
CA ARG A 80 15.89 -8.26 -5.45
C ARG A 80 14.61 -8.93 -4.95
N ALA A 81 13.58 -8.16 -4.60
CA ALA A 81 12.32 -8.74 -4.17
C ALA A 81 11.61 -9.44 -5.34
N ASP A 82 11.02 -10.60 -5.06
CA ASP A 82 10.08 -11.20 -5.98
C ASP A 82 8.83 -10.32 -6.09
N TRP A 83 8.36 -10.09 -7.32
CA TRP A 83 7.12 -9.35 -7.57
C TRP A 83 6.06 -10.35 -8.05
N PRO A 84 5.12 -10.76 -7.18
CA PRO A 84 4.13 -11.77 -7.53
C PRO A 84 3.40 -11.45 -8.83
N ALA A 85 3.30 -12.44 -9.72
CA ALA A 85 2.60 -12.31 -11.00
C ALA A 85 1.10 -12.02 -10.82
N ASP A 86 0.54 -12.34 -9.66
CA ASP A 86 -0.83 -12.06 -9.28
C ASP A 86 -1.00 -10.75 -8.48
N ASN A 87 0.05 -9.93 -8.29
CA ASN A 87 -0.15 -8.58 -7.76
C ASN A 87 -1.12 -7.80 -8.66
N TRP A 88 -2.05 -7.05 -8.03
CA TRP A 88 -3.06 -6.27 -8.77
C TRP A 88 -2.42 -5.31 -9.79
N LEU A 89 -1.27 -4.75 -9.44
CA LEU A 89 -0.46 -3.92 -10.32
C LEU A 89 0.58 -4.78 -11.04
N GLN A 90 0.48 -4.82 -12.36
CA GLN A 90 1.52 -5.30 -13.26
C GLN A 90 1.81 -4.19 -14.28
N ARG A 91 3.08 -4.03 -14.67
CA ARG A 91 3.52 -2.92 -15.55
C ARG A 91 4.30 -3.45 -16.77
N PRO A 92 3.66 -4.21 -17.68
CA PRO A 92 4.36 -4.84 -18.81
C PRO A 92 5.03 -3.83 -19.75
N GLY A 93 4.40 -2.68 -19.99
CA GLY A 93 4.94 -1.61 -20.85
C GLY A 93 5.77 -0.56 -20.12
N LEU A 94 5.89 -0.64 -18.79
CA LEU A 94 6.58 0.36 -17.98
C LEU A 94 7.29 -0.33 -16.81
N PRO A 95 8.42 -1.03 -17.07
CA PRO A 95 9.10 -1.80 -16.05
C PRO A 95 9.52 -0.92 -14.87
N LEU A 96 9.58 -1.50 -13.66
CA LEU A 96 10.16 -0.83 -12.51
C LEU A 96 11.62 -0.49 -12.81
N ARG A 97 12.01 0.76 -12.56
CA ARG A 97 13.38 1.24 -12.75
C ARG A 97 13.89 1.77 -11.42
N GLY A 98 15.11 1.39 -11.07
CA GLY A 98 15.81 1.95 -9.91
C GLY A 98 16.47 3.28 -10.25
N PHE A 99 17.18 3.83 -9.28
CA PHE A 99 18.09 4.94 -9.51
C PHE A 99 19.26 4.47 -10.39
N ARG A 100 19.69 5.35 -11.29
CA ARG A 100 20.94 5.14 -12.03
C ARG A 100 22.08 5.49 -11.07
N ASP A 101 23.14 4.71 -11.11
CA ASP A 101 24.42 5.12 -10.52
C ASP A 101 24.97 6.36 -11.26
#